data_AF-A0A7M5WXY1-F1
#
_entry.id   AF-A0A7M5WXY1-F1
#
_cell.length_a   1.000
_cell.length_b   1.000
_cell.length_c   1.000
_cell.angle_alpha   90.00
_cell.angle_beta   90.00
_cell.angle_gamma   90.00
#
_symmetry.space_group_name_H-M   'P 1'
#
loop_
_entity.id
_entity.type
_entity.pdbx_description
1 polymer ?
#
loop_
_entity_poly.entity_id
_entity_poly.type
_entity_poly.pdbx_seq_one_letter_code
_entity_poly.pdbx_strand_id
1 'polypeptide(L)'
;FQYKKTRKLENIRIYSNIKTMNYSHDDDDEDDEYSYGGGGTTHHDFSFTGKWGEEDEEDDENDHEMNKNDDLEYQDNQTIIEECKEVFKGKDFIMETAAITKVQKFLKAEGKAEDFVALLAENYHGVAQLANLLADWLIVAGCSVEEVQEIVERHLKDLIIKNFDPKKADSIFTGSGQPPGWIEEMITHPPWRIMFYELSDKYPDCLMLNYTIKMISDAGYQTEMGTMSSAFNQIDVFSKFMKTFILNFYTQPSSEIKNDFIKSVCHGKHTYLYAQCMLNEISMLLEQQGLSNACLNWMSQEISTRASKLGHDIWPLVLLGMGAGKHPRVYLALMSLVEKKSLNPGDITVLYKAYSVADPPPAKYLRIPAFLDLLVNALFQPGSTISADHKPKYLFLMAYAVSAYEQWEEGIRESVFTEEVKQTLKAIEVVHRICSNDVGSSTMQLTADFSLIYQCIRYPIISVGIIHWIKYCFSDTHYHKVITDSSPFQVVLLDEINSSHPLLHSRVLELLKELFERNYPQLDTLIEIEFKKTLIDRMIHMLSRGYILPVVSYIKDCMDKQLSDVSLLRHFVVEVLEMIAPPYSPDFISLMLPIVKNKEITDTLRTSSGEDDVSQFLSRCENG
;
A
#
# COMPACT_ATOMS: atom_id res chain seq x y z
N PHE A 1 4.90 38.07 -15.81
CA PHE A 1 4.84 36.80 -16.56
C PHE A 1 6.19 36.39 -17.16
N GLN A 2 6.98 37.30 -17.75
CA GLN A 2 8.32 36.98 -18.29
C GLN A 2 9.35 36.52 -17.24
N TYR A 3 9.32 37.07 -16.02
CA TYR A 3 10.31 36.77 -14.98
C TYR A 3 10.23 35.33 -14.41
N LYS A 4 9.06 34.68 -14.46
CA LYS A 4 8.90 33.26 -14.09
C LYS A 4 9.35 32.30 -15.20
N LYS A 5 9.40 32.75 -16.45
CA LYS A 5 9.78 31.93 -17.62
C LYS A 5 11.29 31.79 -17.74
N THR A 6 12.04 32.84 -17.38
CA THR A 6 13.51 32.83 -17.37
C THR A 6 14.10 31.86 -16.35
N ARG A 7 13.56 31.79 -15.13
CA ARG A 7 14.01 30.82 -14.10
C ARG A 7 13.74 29.36 -14.49
N LYS A 8 12.66 29.08 -15.24
CA LYS A 8 12.37 27.72 -15.73
C LYS A 8 13.32 27.29 -16.86
N LEU A 9 13.81 28.23 -17.67
CA LEU A 9 14.77 27.95 -18.74
C LEU A 9 16.19 27.66 -18.21
N GLU A 10 16.57 28.22 -17.06
CA GLU A 10 17.87 27.91 -16.41
C GLU A 10 17.96 26.44 -15.97
N ASN A 11 16.86 25.86 -15.49
CA ASN A 11 16.83 24.45 -15.04
C ASN A 11 17.03 23.42 -16.17
N ILE A 12 16.92 23.81 -17.45
CA ILE A 12 17.05 22.91 -18.61
C ILE A 12 18.47 22.97 -19.21
N ARG A 13 19.28 23.97 -18.84
CA ARG A 13 20.57 24.19 -19.50
C ARG A 13 21.61 23.18 -19.02
N ILE A 14 22.24 22.49 -19.98
CA ILE A 14 23.50 21.78 -19.74
C ILE A 14 24.60 22.83 -19.61
N TYR A 15 25.13 23.03 -18.40
CA TYR A 15 26.16 24.02 -18.10
C TYR A 15 27.58 23.48 -18.36
N SER A 16 28.49 24.38 -18.76
CA SER A 16 29.93 24.12 -18.84
C SER A 16 30.61 24.30 -17.48
N ASN A 17 31.59 23.47 -17.14
CA ASN A 17 32.41 23.57 -15.91
C ASN A 17 33.37 24.77 -15.86
N ILE A 18 33.27 25.74 -16.77
CA ILE A 18 34.22 26.85 -16.86
C ILE A 18 33.70 28.03 -16.03
N LYS A 19 34.08 28.08 -14.75
CA LYS A 19 34.27 29.38 -14.09
C LYS A 19 35.59 29.93 -14.62
N THR A 20 35.52 31.07 -15.30
CA THR A 20 36.66 31.79 -15.87
C THR A 20 37.76 32.00 -14.82
N MET A 21 38.94 31.42 -15.06
CA MET A 21 40.19 31.81 -14.41
C MET A 21 40.50 33.26 -14.82
N ASN A 22 40.18 34.22 -13.96
CA ASN A 22 40.76 35.55 -14.06
C ASN A 22 42.13 35.51 -13.38
N TYR A 23 43.19 35.63 -14.19
CA TYR A 23 44.48 36.09 -13.72
C TYR A 23 44.33 37.56 -13.31
N SER A 24 44.41 37.84 -12.00
CA SER A 24 44.66 39.19 -11.48
C SER A 24 46.11 39.24 -11.00
N HIS A 25 46.86 40.15 -11.60
CA HIS A 25 48.19 40.58 -11.17
C HIS A 25 48.08 41.22 -9.78
N ASP A 26 49.17 41.09 -9.02
CA ASP A 26 49.39 41.64 -7.69
C ASP A 26 48.99 43.12 -7.57
N ASP A 27 48.36 43.47 -6.46
CA ASP A 27 48.60 44.75 -5.77
C ASP A 27 48.38 44.49 -4.27
N ASP A 28 49.45 44.73 -3.53
CA ASP A 28 49.53 44.79 -2.07
C ASP A 28 48.60 45.89 -1.51
N ASP A 29 48.06 45.66 -0.30
CA ASP A 29 48.04 46.64 0.81
C ASP A 29 47.19 46.10 2.00
N GLU A 30 47.86 45.93 3.15
CA GLU A 30 47.53 46.45 4.51
C GLU A 30 46.06 46.89 4.76
N ASP A 31 45.34 46.61 5.85
CA ASP A 31 45.66 46.41 7.26
C ASP A 31 44.37 46.05 8.06
N ASP A 32 44.57 45.51 9.27
CA ASP A 32 43.82 45.74 10.53
C ASP A 32 42.45 45.11 10.90
N GLU A 33 42.54 44.22 11.90
CA GLU A 33 41.99 44.28 13.27
C GLU A 33 40.47 44.21 13.61
N TYR A 34 40.18 43.20 14.47
CA TYR A 34 39.24 43.09 15.59
C TYR A 34 37.72 43.36 15.46
N SER A 35 36.90 42.37 15.84
CA SER A 35 36.26 42.34 17.18
C SER A 35 35.17 41.25 17.33
N TYR A 36 35.16 40.69 18.54
CA TYR A 36 34.22 39.78 19.18
C TYR A 36 32.72 40.14 19.06
N GLY A 37 31.88 39.10 19.10
CA GLY A 37 30.45 39.21 19.38
C GLY A 37 29.79 37.84 19.61
N GLY A 38 29.93 37.29 20.81
CA GLY A 38 29.27 36.05 21.23
C GLY A 38 27.77 36.21 21.48
N GLY A 39 27.03 35.12 21.28
CA GLY A 39 25.61 35.00 21.60
C GLY A 39 25.16 33.55 21.44
N GLY A 40 25.37 32.75 22.49
CA GLY A 40 24.97 31.35 22.52
C GLY A 40 23.48 31.16 22.82
N THR A 41 22.89 30.16 22.18
CA THR A 41 21.66 29.49 22.62
C THR A 41 21.85 27.98 22.50
N THR A 42 21.66 27.33 23.64
CA THR A 42 21.87 25.92 23.94
C THR A 42 20.78 25.03 23.32
N HIS A 43 21.18 24.04 22.52
CA HIS A 43 20.39 22.84 22.26
C HIS A 43 21.16 21.63 22.82
N HIS A 44 20.48 20.86 23.67
CA HIS A 44 20.99 19.65 24.30
C HIS A 44 21.12 18.53 23.27
N ASP A 45 22.36 18.16 22.93
CA ASP A 45 22.67 16.92 22.24
C ASP A 45 22.99 15.80 23.24
N PHE A 46 22.28 14.69 23.07
CA PHE A 46 22.45 13.44 23.79
C PHE A 46 23.57 12.64 23.09
N SER A 47 24.78 12.67 23.62
CA SER A 47 25.88 11.83 23.13
C SER A 47 25.78 10.42 23.72
N PHE A 48 25.62 9.40 22.88
CA PHE A 48 25.82 8.01 23.27
C PHE A 48 27.09 7.46 22.63
N THR A 49 28.13 7.33 23.46
CA THR A 49 29.41 6.70 23.14
C THR A 49 29.28 5.18 23.23
N GLY A 50 29.39 4.47 22.10
CA GLY A 50 29.51 3.01 22.04
C GLY A 50 30.92 2.61 21.62
N LYS A 51 31.72 2.16 22.59
CA LYS A 51 33.03 1.50 22.42
C LYS A 51 32.89 0.25 21.53
N TRP A 52 33.78 0.10 20.56
CA TRP A 52 34.12 -1.19 19.96
C TRP A 52 35.51 -1.61 20.46
N GLY A 53 35.61 -2.89 20.80
CA GLY A 53 36.61 -3.46 21.69
C GLY A 53 38.05 -3.47 21.20
N GLU A 54 38.93 -3.37 22.18
CA GLU A 54 40.34 -3.74 22.15
C GLU A 54 40.45 -5.27 22.11
N GLU A 55 41.18 -5.80 21.12
CA GLU A 55 41.90 -7.05 21.27
C GLU A 55 43.37 -6.75 20.94
N ASP A 56 44.20 -6.97 21.95
CA ASP A 56 45.65 -6.87 21.96
C ASP A 56 46.28 -8.01 21.17
N GLU A 57 47.22 -7.70 20.27
CA GLU A 57 48.38 -8.57 20.01
C GLU A 57 49.63 -7.67 19.91
N GLU A 58 50.43 -7.73 20.99
CA GLU A 58 51.83 -7.33 21.01
C GLU A 58 52.64 -8.36 20.20
N ASP A 59 53.52 -7.89 19.31
CA ASP A 59 54.81 -8.52 19.10
C ASP A 59 55.82 -7.46 18.62
N ASP A 60 56.93 -7.45 19.35
CA ASP A 60 57.97 -6.42 19.41
C ASP A 60 59.18 -6.80 18.53
N GLU A 61 60.03 -5.79 18.26
CA GLU A 61 61.43 -5.88 17.77
C GLU A 61 61.74 -6.20 16.28
N ASN A 62 62.07 -5.15 15.51
CA ASN A 62 63.49 -4.82 15.24
C ASN A 62 63.69 -3.58 14.35
N ASP A 63 64.63 -2.75 14.79
CA ASP A 63 65.24 -1.65 14.05
C ASP A 63 65.76 -2.06 12.67
N HIS A 64 65.33 -1.32 11.64
CA HIS A 64 66.23 -0.87 10.60
C HIS A 64 65.66 0.39 9.94
N GLU A 65 66.22 1.54 10.34
CA GLU A 65 66.34 2.72 9.47
C GLU A 65 66.86 2.27 8.09
N MET A 66 65.97 2.26 7.11
CA MET A 66 66.32 2.55 5.73
C MET A 66 65.33 3.57 5.20
N ASN A 67 65.82 4.80 5.10
CA ASN A 67 65.42 5.77 4.10
C ASN A 67 64.93 5.08 2.82
N LYS A 68 63.62 5.05 2.61
CA LYS A 68 63.00 4.94 1.28
C LYS A 68 62.29 6.26 0.98
N ASN A 69 63.10 7.31 0.90
CA ASN A 69 62.79 8.36 -0.06
C ASN A 69 62.93 7.77 -1.46
N ASP A 70 61.96 8.11 -2.31
CA ASP A 70 62.04 8.12 -3.76
C ASP A 70 62.08 6.76 -4.50
N ASP A 71 60.95 6.05 -4.46
CA ASP A 71 60.47 5.32 -5.65
C ASP A 71 59.33 6.14 -6.30
N LEU A 72 59.59 7.43 -6.54
CA LEU A 72 58.85 8.18 -7.55
C LEU A 72 59.29 7.63 -8.90
N GLU A 73 58.46 6.79 -9.52
CA GLU A 73 58.46 6.66 -10.98
C GLU A 73 58.40 8.09 -11.54
N TYR A 74 59.55 8.60 -11.97
CA TYR A 74 59.60 9.75 -12.86
C TYR A 74 58.94 9.30 -14.16
N GLN A 75 57.61 9.37 -14.21
CA GLN A 75 56.90 9.44 -15.49
C GLN A 75 57.54 10.61 -16.22
N ASP A 76 58.22 10.30 -17.32
CA ASP A 76 58.89 11.31 -18.15
C ASP A 76 57.86 12.41 -18.46
N ASN A 77 58.23 13.66 -18.20
CA ASN A 77 57.38 14.81 -18.49
C ASN A 77 56.90 14.79 -19.95
N GLN A 78 57.73 14.24 -20.84
CA GLN A 78 57.39 13.99 -22.24
C GLN A 78 56.19 13.04 -22.40
N THR A 79 56.15 11.94 -21.64
CA THR A 79 55.05 10.97 -21.64
C THR A 79 53.77 11.57 -21.06
N ILE A 80 53.87 12.37 -19.99
CA ILE A 80 52.71 13.07 -19.40
C ILE A 80 52.12 14.09 -20.40
N ILE A 81 52.99 14.81 -21.13
CA ILE A 81 52.58 15.75 -22.18
C ILE A 81 51.85 15.00 -23.30
N GLU A 82 52.38 13.89 -23.78
CA GLU A 82 51.79 13.10 -24.86
C GLU A 82 50.44 12.49 -24.45
N GLU A 83 50.34 11.91 -23.24
CA GLU A 83 49.08 11.39 -22.70
C GLU A 83 48.00 12.48 -22.60
N CYS A 84 48.36 13.67 -22.11
CA CYS A 84 47.42 14.79 -22.02
C CYS A 84 47.00 15.29 -23.42
N LYS A 85 47.92 15.36 -24.39
CA LYS A 85 47.60 15.74 -25.78
C LYS A 85 46.62 14.77 -26.43
N GLU A 86 46.77 13.47 -26.21
CA GLU A 86 45.82 12.49 -26.73
C GLU A 86 44.43 12.65 -26.10
N VAL A 87 44.36 12.99 -24.82
CA VAL A 87 43.09 13.25 -24.15
C VAL A 87 42.44 14.56 -24.63
N PHE A 88 43.22 15.62 -24.88
CA PHE A 88 42.71 16.90 -25.40
C PHE A 88 42.12 16.81 -26.81
N LYS A 89 42.55 15.82 -27.62
CA LYS A 89 41.94 15.51 -28.92
C LYS A 89 40.54 14.88 -28.80
N GLY A 90 40.14 14.48 -27.59
CA GLY A 90 38.81 13.98 -27.33
C GLY A 90 37.74 14.99 -27.75
N LYS A 91 36.70 14.50 -28.44
CA LYS A 91 35.57 15.32 -28.86
C LYS A 91 34.91 15.99 -27.66
N ASP A 92 34.77 17.31 -27.71
CA ASP A 92 34.19 18.13 -26.63
C ASP A 92 34.86 17.92 -25.25
N PHE A 93 36.12 17.46 -25.20
CA PHE A 93 36.81 17.17 -23.93
C PHE A 93 36.87 18.37 -22.98
N ILE A 94 36.82 19.60 -23.51
CA ILE A 94 36.72 20.84 -22.72
C ILE A 94 35.52 20.86 -21.76
N MET A 95 34.47 20.07 -22.03
CA MET A 95 33.26 19.96 -21.22
C MET A 95 33.35 18.88 -20.13
N GLU A 96 34.39 18.02 -20.15
CA GLU A 96 34.59 16.94 -19.18
C GLU A 96 35.08 17.47 -17.82
N THR A 97 34.68 16.82 -16.72
CA THR A 97 35.08 17.22 -15.35
C THR A 97 36.60 17.15 -15.13
N ALA A 98 37.29 16.24 -15.81
CA ALA A 98 38.74 16.07 -15.70
C ALA A 98 39.55 17.10 -16.52
N ALA A 99 38.90 17.93 -17.34
CA ALA A 99 39.60 18.84 -18.25
C ALA A 99 40.55 19.79 -17.51
N ILE A 100 40.07 20.41 -16.42
CA ILE A 100 40.86 21.35 -15.62
C ILE A 100 42.07 20.66 -15.00
N THR A 101 41.88 19.49 -14.39
CA THR A 101 42.95 18.73 -13.73
C THR A 101 44.00 18.27 -14.75
N LYS A 102 43.59 17.86 -15.96
CA LYS A 102 44.51 17.45 -17.03
C LYS A 102 45.27 18.63 -17.63
N VAL A 103 44.64 19.78 -17.81
CA VAL A 103 45.31 21.03 -18.21
C VAL A 103 46.34 21.44 -17.16
N GLN A 104 45.99 21.39 -15.87
CA GLN A 104 46.93 21.64 -14.77
C GLN A 104 48.11 20.65 -14.78
N LYS A 105 47.85 19.35 -14.99
CA LYS A 105 48.90 18.32 -15.09
C LYS A 105 49.82 18.57 -16.30
N PHE A 106 49.26 18.96 -17.43
CA PHE A 106 50.01 19.29 -18.65
C PHE A 106 50.91 20.51 -18.48
N LEU A 107 50.39 21.58 -17.85
CA LEU A 107 51.16 22.79 -17.57
C LEU A 107 52.28 22.54 -16.54
N LYS A 108 52.02 21.72 -15.51
CA LYS A 108 53.04 21.30 -14.54
C LYS A 108 54.17 20.46 -15.14
N ALA A 109 53.90 19.76 -16.24
CA ALA A 109 54.90 19.00 -16.99
C ALA A 109 55.64 19.84 -18.06
N GLU A 110 55.56 21.18 -18.01
CA GLU A 110 56.16 22.12 -18.99
C GLU A 110 55.59 22.03 -20.41
N GLY A 111 54.36 21.53 -20.56
CA GLY A 111 53.65 21.55 -21.85
C GLY A 111 53.34 22.97 -22.34
N LYS A 112 53.49 23.23 -23.64
CA LYS A 112 53.20 24.54 -24.23
C LYS A 112 51.70 24.85 -24.20
N ALA A 113 51.33 26.00 -23.62
CA ALA A 113 49.93 26.37 -23.49
C ALA A 113 49.18 26.46 -24.83
N GLU A 114 49.86 26.91 -25.89
CA GLU A 114 49.31 26.99 -27.25
C GLU A 114 48.81 25.64 -27.75
N ASP A 115 49.49 24.54 -27.40
CA ASP A 115 49.16 23.20 -27.89
C ASP A 115 47.81 22.73 -27.35
N PHE A 116 47.55 22.87 -26.04
CA PHE A 116 46.26 22.43 -25.49
C PHE A 116 45.12 23.37 -25.87
N VAL A 117 45.38 24.68 -26.00
CA VAL A 117 44.36 25.64 -26.45
C VAL A 117 43.92 25.30 -27.88
N ALA A 118 44.86 25.06 -28.78
CA ALA A 118 44.56 24.65 -30.14
C ALA A 118 43.80 23.33 -30.17
N LEU A 119 44.29 22.30 -29.45
CA LEU A 119 43.68 20.97 -29.44
C LEU A 119 42.26 20.98 -28.84
N LEU A 120 42.02 21.70 -27.75
CA LEU A 120 40.68 21.81 -27.15
C LEU A 120 39.73 22.62 -28.04
N ALA A 121 40.20 23.69 -28.67
CA ALA A 121 39.38 24.53 -29.54
C ALA A 121 39.01 23.81 -30.85
N GLU A 122 39.96 23.13 -31.49
CA GLU A 122 39.74 22.37 -32.73
C GLU A 122 38.78 21.20 -32.53
N ASN A 123 38.78 20.58 -31.34
CA ASN A 123 37.95 19.41 -31.04
C ASN A 123 36.65 19.76 -30.29
N TYR A 124 36.36 21.05 -30.09
CA TYR A 124 35.08 21.50 -29.54
C TYR A 124 34.02 21.62 -30.65
N HIS A 125 33.02 20.76 -30.58
CA HIS A 125 31.90 20.65 -31.50
C HIS A 125 30.60 21.23 -30.91
N GLY A 126 30.55 21.50 -29.61
CA GLY A 126 29.43 22.17 -28.96
C GLY A 126 28.16 21.32 -28.88
N VAL A 127 28.28 20.00 -28.73
CA VAL A 127 27.14 19.08 -28.73
C VAL A 127 26.12 19.42 -27.63
N ALA A 128 26.59 19.82 -26.44
CA ALA A 128 25.72 20.23 -25.34
C ALA A 128 24.91 21.49 -25.68
N GLN A 129 25.52 22.45 -26.37
CA GLN A 129 24.89 23.69 -26.80
C GLN A 129 23.87 23.42 -27.91
N LEU A 130 24.16 22.48 -28.81
CA LEU A 130 23.20 22.02 -29.81
C LEU A 130 21.97 21.35 -29.16
N ALA A 131 22.17 20.56 -28.10
CA ALA A 131 21.07 19.98 -27.34
C ALA A 131 20.19 21.05 -26.67
N ASN A 132 20.80 22.09 -26.07
CA ASN A 132 20.05 23.23 -25.53
C ASN A 132 19.25 23.96 -26.62
N LEU A 133 19.83 24.15 -27.83
CA LEU A 133 19.14 24.78 -28.95
C LEU A 133 17.95 23.93 -29.46
N LEU A 134 18.11 22.61 -29.51
CA LEU A 134 17.04 21.68 -29.86
C LEU A 134 15.90 21.73 -28.82
N ALA A 135 16.22 21.81 -27.53
CA ALA A 135 15.23 21.99 -26.47
C ALA A 135 14.44 23.31 -26.68
N ASP A 136 15.12 24.41 -26.98
CA ASP A 136 14.48 25.69 -27.29
C ASP A 136 13.57 25.59 -28.53
N TRP A 137 13.99 24.88 -29.58
CA TRP A 137 13.18 24.67 -30.77
C TRP A 137 11.92 23.84 -30.50
N LEU A 138 12.00 22.82 -29.65
CA LEU A 138 10.83 22.03 -29.24
C LEU A 138 9.81 22.91 -28.51
N ILE A 139 10.27 23.83 -27.66
CA ILE A 139 9.40 24.80 -26.97
C ILE A 139 8.74 25.75 -27.99
N VAL A 140 9.50 26.25 -28.97
CA VAL A 140 8.96 27.12 -30.03
C VAL A 140 7.95 26.38 -30.92
N ALA A 141 8.17 25.08 -31.15
CA ALA A 141 7.29 24.22 -31.94
C ALA A 141 5.97 23.86 -31.22
N GLY A 142 5.80 24.27 -29.96
CA GLY A 142 4.55 24.12 -29.20
C GLY A 142 4.60 23.11 -28.07
N CYS A 143 5.75 22.47 -27.81
CA CYS A 143 5.92 21.65 -26.60
C CYS A 143 5.94 22.56 -25.37
N SER A 144 5.38 22.08 -24.26
CA SER A 144 5.54 22.73 -22.97
C SER A 144 6.98 22.59 -22.47
N VAL A 145 7.38 23.51 -21.59
CA VAL A 145 8.72 23.48 -20.98
C VAL A 145 8.88 22.22 -20.13
N GLU A 146 7.78 21.80 -19.49
CA GLU A 146 7.68 20.61 -18.65
C GLU A 146 7.92 19.33 -19.45
N GLU A 147 7.32 19.19 -20.64
CA GLU A 147 7.53 18.02 -21.51
C GLU A 147 8.99 17.91 -21.99
N VAL A 148 9.60 19.04 -22.37
CA VAL A 148 11.00 19.06 -22.82
C VAL A 148 11.95 18.71 -21.67
N GLN A 149 11.69 19.24 -20.47
CA GLN A 149 12.45 18.90 -19.27
C GLN A 149 12.35 17.40 -18.97
N GLU A 150 11.14 16.82 -19.03
CA GLU A 150 10.93 15.39 -18.78
C GLU A 150 11.68 14.50 -19.79
N ILE A 151 11.79 14.92 -21.06
CA ILE A 151 12.58 14.21 -22.08
C ILE A 151 14.06 14.17 -21.69
N VAL A 152 14.62 15.30 -21.27
CA VAL A 152 16.02 15.39 -20.87
C VAL A 152 16.28 14.60 -19.59
N GLU A 153 15.44 14.77 -18.57
CA GLU A 153 15.54 14.05 -17.30
C GLU A 153 15.47 12.54 -17.49
N ARG A 154 14.54 12.07 -18.33
CA ARG A 154 14.40 10.64 -18.65
C ARG A 154 15.65 10.09 -19.33
N HIS A 155 16.20 10.80 -20.30
CA HIS A 155 17.42 10.38 -20.98
C HIS A 155 18.64 10.36 -20.05
N LEU A 156 18.78 11.36 -19.19
CA LEU A 156 19.84 11.41 -18.17
C LEU A 156 19.71 10.27 -17.17
N LYS A 157 18.49 10.00 -16.69
CA LYS A 157 18.19 8.87 -15.82
C LYS A 157 18.65 7.54 -16.46
N ASP A 158 18.28 7.30 -17.71
CA ASP A 158 18.66 6.09 -18.44
C ASP A 158 20.19 5.95 -18.59
N LEU A 159 20.87 7.06 -18.87
CA LEU A 159 22.34 7.09 -18.97
C LEU A 159 23.01 6.78 -17.63
N ILE A 160 22.49 7.32 -16.53
CA ILE A 160 23.01 7.04 -15.19
C ILE A 160 22.83 5.57 -14.88
N ILE A 161 21.63 5.01 -15.03
CA ILE A 161 21.34 3.60 -14.72
C ILE A 161 22.21 2.64 -15.55
N LYS A 162 22.46 2.98 -16.82
CA LYS A 162 23.27 2.17 -17.72
C LYS A 162 24.75 2.18 -17.34
N ASN A 163 25.28 3.32 -16.92
CA ASN A 163 26.71 3.53 -16.72
C ASN A 163 27.13 3.59 -15.24
N PHE A 164 26.19 3.39 -14.30
CA PHE A 164 26.46 3.44 -12.87
C PHE A 164 27.43 2.33 -12.44
N ASP A 165 28.50 2.74 -11.74
CA ASP A 165 29.51 1.88 -11.16
C ASP A 165 29.49 2.02 -9.62
N PRO A 166 29.05 0.99 -8.88
CA PRO A 166 28.90 1.07 -7.43
C PRO A 166 30.23 1.30 -6.71
N LYS A 167 31.35 0.76 -7.23
CA LYS A 167 32.66 0.92 -6.59
C LYS A 167 33.16 2.35 -6.66
N LYS A 168 32.93 3.02 -7.80
CA LYS A 168 33.28 4.44 -7.96
C LYS A 168 32.39 5.32 -7.09
N ALA A 169 31.09 5.02 -7.03
CA ALA A 169 30.16 5.75 -6.18
C ALA A 169 30.56 5.65 -4.70
N ASP A 170 30.89 4.45 -4.23
CA ASP A 170 31.34 4.23 -2.85
C ASP A 170 32.69 4.90 -2.58
N SER A 171 33.63 4.87 -3.53
CA SER A 171 34.92 5.58 -3.37
C SER A 171 34.75 7.11 -3.23
N ILE A 172 33.80 7.71 -3.94
CA ILE A 172 33.48 9.14 -3.79
C ILE A 172 32.91 9.40 -2.40
N PHE A 173 32.03 8.50 -1.95
CA PHE A 173 31.36 8.60 -0.65
C PHE A 173 32.33 8.43 0.53
N THR A 174 33.26 7.48 0.45
CA THR A 174 34.25 7.22 1.51
C THR A 174 35.42 8.20 1.48
N GLY A 175 35.77 8.75 0.30
CA GLY A 175 36.95 9.59 0.13
C GLY A 175 36.83 11.01 0.70
N SER A 176 35.61 11.56 0.79
CA SER A 176 35.37 12.92 1.28
C SER A 176 35.10 13.03 2.78
N GLY A 177 34.88 11.91 3.50
CA GLY A 177 34.51 11.88 4.92
C GLY A 177 33.12 12.48 5.23
N GLN A 178 32.49 13.17 4.27
CA GLN A 178 31.14 13.70 4.33
C GLN A 178 30.32 13.27 3.11
N PRO A 179 29.00 13.10 3.26
CA PRO A 179 28.11 12.80 2.15
C PRO A 179 28.15 13.93 1.11
N PRO A 180 28.13 13.61 -0.20
CA PRO A 180 28.11 14.64 -1.22
C PRO A 180 26.84 15.51 -1.15
N GLY A 181 27.00 16.83 -0.99
CA GLY A 181 25.87 17.76 -0.83
C GLY A 181 24.89 17.80 -2.01
N TRP A 182 25.31 17.38 -3.20
CA TRP A 182 24.42 17.28 -4.36
C TRP A 182 23.33 16.21 -4.19
N ILE A 183 23.53 15.21 -3.31
CA ILE A 183 22.52 14.19 -3.03
C ILE A 183 21.28 14.84 -2.40
N GLU A 184 21.47 15.78 -1.46
CA GLU A 184 20.39 16.50 -0.79
C GLU A 184 19.51 17.27 -1.79
N GLU A 185 20.13 17.92 -2.76
CA GLU A 185 19.40 18.64 -3.82
C GLU A 185 18.66 17.67 -4.74
N MET A 186 19.32 16.58 -5.16
CA MET A 186 18.73 15.59 -6.07
C MET A 186 17.49 14.92 -5.47
N ILE A 187 17.51 14.54 -4.19
CA ILE A 187 16.39 13.82 -3.57
C ILE A 187 15.12 14.66 -3.43
N THR A 188 15.19 15.99 -3.54
CA THR A 188 13.98 16.84 -3.54
C THR A 188 13.09 16.59 -4.76
N HIS A 189 13.66 16.07 -5.86
CA HIS A 189 12.94 15.84 -7.10
C HIS A 189 12.50 14.36 -7.24
N PRO A 190 11.21 14.09 -7.50
CA PRO A 190 10.69 12.72 -7.62
C PRO A 190 11.40 11.82 -8.66
N PRO A 191 11.75 12.29 -9.88
CA PRO A 191 12.41 11.43 -10.88
C PRO A 191 13.75 10.86 -10.41
N TRP A 192 14.53 11.64 -9.66
CA TRP A 192 15.81 11.21 -9.12
C TRP A 192 15.66 10.25 -7.95
N ARG A 193 14.64 10.42 -7.10
CA ARG A 193 14.32 9.42 -6.06
C ARG A 193 14.02 8.05 -6.68
N ILE A 194 13.21 8.02 -7.74
CA ILE A 194 12.90 6.78 -8.48
C ILE A 194 14.18 6.15 -9.04
N MET A 195 15.07 6.95 -9.62
CA MET A 195 16.38 6.49 -10.10
C MET A 195 17.20 5.86 -8.97
N PHE A 196 17.28 6.49 -7.80
CA PHE A 196 18.01 5.93 -6.65
C PHE A 196 17.40 4.60 -6.18
N TYR A 197 16.07 4.47 -6.18
CA TYR A 197 15.42 3.19 -5.87
C TYR A 197 15.81 2.10 -6.88
N GLU A 198 15.73 2.38 -8.19
CA GLU A 198 16.11 1.44 -9.25
C GLU A 198 17.59 1.02 -9.17
N LEU A 199 18.48 1.98 -8.84
CA LEU A 199 19.89 1.69 -8.63
C LEU A 199 20.10 0.83 -7.38
N SER A 200 19.39 1.10 -6.28
CA SER A 200 19.51 0.32 -5.04
C SER A 200 19.04 -1.14 -5.21
N ASP A 201 18.00 -1.37 -6.02
CA ASP A 201 17.55 -2.72 -6.38
C ASP A 201 18.61 -3.48 -7.20
N LYS A 202 19.32 -2.76 -8.08
CA LYS A 202 20.38 -3.35 -8.92
C LYS A 202 21.69 -3.58 -8.15
N TYR A 203 21.99 -2.73 -7.16
CA TYR A 203 23.25 -2.72 -6.41
C TYR A 203 23.00 -2.58 -4.90
N PRO A 204 22.44 -3.61 -4.23
CA PRO A 204 22.02 -3.53 -2.82
C PRO A 204 23.17 -3.32 -1.84
N ASP A 205 24.39 -3.71 -2.21
CA ASP A 205 25.58 -3.61 -1.35
C ASP A 205 26.29 -2.24 -1.44
N CYS A 206 25.83 -1.33 -2.31
CA CYS A 206 26.44 -0.02 -2.49
C CYS A 206 26.15 0.89 -1.29
N LEU A 207 27.21 1.33 -0.60
CA LEU A 207 27.13 2.16 0.60
C LEU A 207 26.47 3.52 0.31
N MET A 208 26.86 4.16 -0.79
CA MET A 208 26.31 5.45 -1.21
C MET A 208 24.81 5.37 -1.45
N LEU A 209 24.35 4.33 -2.15
CA LEU A 209 22.93 4.12 -2.41
C LEU A 209 22.19 3.84 -1.10
N ASN A 210 22.73 2.97 -0.24
CA ASN A 210 22.13 2.67 1.05
C ASN A 210 21.97 3.92 1.92
N TYR A 211 22.98 4.79 1.95
CA TYR A 211 22.90 6.09 2.63
C TYR A 211 21.87 7.01 2.00
N THR A 212 21.83 7.09 0.67
CA THR A 212 20.86 7.92 -0.06
C THR A 212 19.43 7.48 0.21
N ILE A 213 19.15 6.17 0.25
CA ILE A 213 17.84 5.62 0.63
C ILE A 213 17.46 6.06 2.05
N LYS A 214 18.40 6.06 2.99
CA LYS A 214 18.17 6.56 4.35
C LYS A 214 17.86 8.07 4.38
N MET A 215 18.55 8.89 3.58
CA MET A 215 18.23 10.31 3.47
C MET A 215 16.84 10.57 2.88
N ILE A 216 16.46 9.83 1.84
CA ILE A 216 15.12 9.90 1.25
C ILE A 216 14.05 9.53 2.29
N SER A 217 14.34 8.49 3.07
CA SER A 217 13.51 8.05 4.20
C SER A 217 13.36 9.17 5.24
N ASP A 218 14.46 9.80 5.66
CA ASP A 218 14.50 10.89 6.64
C ASP A 218 13.78 12.16 6.17
N ALA A 219 13.82 12.44 4.86
CA ALA A 219 13.07 13.54 4.24
C ALA A 219 11.56 13.29 4.15
N GLY A 220 11.07 12.08 4.50
CA GLY A 220 9.65 11.76 4.58
C GLY A 220 9.04 11.16 3.31
N TYR A 221 9.82 10.84 2.27
CA TYR A 221 9.32 10.31 1.00
C TYR A 221 9.07 8.80 1.00
N GLN A 222 8.81 8.20 2.16
CA GLN A 222 8.80 6.75 2.35
C GLN A 222 7.62 6.05 1.66
N THR A 223 6.51 6.77 1.50
CA THR A 223 5.32 6.25 0.82
C THR A 223 5.55 6.00 -0.66
N GLU A 224 6.52 6.70 -1.28
CA GLU A 224 6.92 6.51 -2.67
C GLU A 224 7.78 5.24 -2.85
N MET A 225 8.34 4.70 -1.76
CA MET A 225 9.22 3.52 -1.77
C MET A 225 8.44 2.21 -1.89
N GLY A 226 7.11 2.23 -1.69
CA GLY A 226 6.26 1.03 -1.63
C GLY A 226 6.28 0.13 -2.87
N THR A 227 6.85 0.60 -3.98
CA THR A 227 6.98 -0.16 -5.23
C THR A 227 8.33 -0.86 -5.41
N MET A 228 9.36 -0.53 -4.61
CA MET A 228 10.75 -0.93 -4.85
C MET A 228 11.31 -1.66 -3.63
N SER A 229 11.79 -2.89 -3.82
CA SER A 229 11.78 -3.85 -2.72
C SER A 229 13.10 -4.03 -1.97
N SER A 230 14.25 -3.67 -2.54
CA SER A 230 15.55 -3.78 -1.84
C SER A 230 15.70 -2.77 -0.69
N ALA A 231 15.04 -1.62 -0.79
CA ALA A 231 15.10 -0.57 0.23
C ALA A 231 14.55 -1.05 1.59
N PHE A 232 13.67 -2.05 1.60
CA PHE A 232 13.11 -2.65 2.81
C PHE A 232 14.03 -3.66 3.51
N ASN A 233 15.19 -4.00 2.91
CA ASN A 233 16.23 -4.76 3.61
C ASN A 233 16.87 -3.94 4.75
N GLN A 234 16.76 -2.61 4.71
CA GLN A 234 17.21 -1.74 5.79
C GLN A 234 16.11 -1.57 6.85
N ILE A 235 16.37 -2.08 8.07
CA ILE A 235 15.38 -2.06 9.16
C ILE A 235 14.92 -0.66 9.54
N ASP A 236 15.81 0.34 9.54
CA ASP A 236 15.50 1.74 9.86
C ASP A 236 14.44 2.32 8.89
N VAL A 237 14.65 2.06 7.60
CA VAL A 237 13.78 2.52 6.51
C VAL A 237 12.43 1.83 6.61
N PHE A 238 12.43 0.50 6.73
CA PHE A 238 11.19 -0.27 6.85
C PHE A 238 10.38 0.09 8.11
N SER A 239 11.06 0.37 9.22
CA SER A 239 10.41 0.78 10.48
C SER A 239 9.71 2.12 10.35
N LYS A 240 10.35 3.11 9.73
CA LYS A 240 9.75 4.42 9.51
C LYS A 240 8.61 4.36 8.48
N PHE A 241 8.74 3.53 7.45
CA PHE A 241 7.65 3.22 6.52
C PHE A 241 6.43 2.67 7.26
N MET A 242 6.60 1.64 8.10
CA MET A 242 5.53 1.06 8.92
C MET A 242 4.92 2.09 9.87
N LYS A 243 5.73 2.87 10.59
CA LYS A 243 5.27 3.94 11.48
C LYS A 243 4.41 4.95 10.72
N THR A 244 4.88 5.43 9.58
CA THR A 244 4.18 6.43 8.76
C THR A 244 2.86 5.88 8.26
N PHE A 245 2.83 4.64 7.80
CA PHE A 245 1.60 3.98 7.36
C PHE A 245 0.59 3.83 8.51
N ILE A 246 1.01 3.30 9.67
CA ILE A 246 0.14 3.13 10.83
C ILE A 246 -0.42 4.48 11.28
N LEU A 247 0.42 5.51 11.41
CA LEU A 247 -0.02 6.86 11.79
C LEU A 247 -1.00 7.46 10.76
N ASN A 248 -0.70 7.35 9.47
CA ASN A 248 -1.60 7.82 8.42
C ASN A 248 -2.95 7.10 8.48
N PHE A 249 -2.96 5.78 8.71
CA PHE A 249 -4.17 5.01 8.87
C PHE A 249 -5.01 5.46 10.09
N TYR A 250 -4.37 5.84 11.20
CA TYR A 250 -5.09 6.36 12.37
C TYR A 250 -5.59 7.81 12.19
N THR A 251 -4.82 8.66 11.52
CA THR A 251 -5.19 10.09 11.29
C THR A 251 -6.21 10.28 10.18
N GLN A 252 -6.16 9.43 9.16
CA GLN A 252 -7.10 9.36 8.04
C GLN A 252 -7.56 7.91 7.94
N PRO A 253 -8.54 7.50 8.77
CA PRO A 253 -9.06 6.14 8.74
C PRO A 253 -9.67 5.86 7.37
N SER A 254 -8.88 5.25 6.49
CA SER A 254 -9.37 4.63 5.28
C SER A 254 -9.99 3.29 5.66
N SER A 255 -11.13 2.96 5.06
CA SER A 255 -11.72 1.63 5.20
C SER A 255 -10.86 0.53 4.56
N GLU A 256 -9.83 0.90 3.79
CA GLU A 256 -9.05 -0.03 3.00
C GLU A 256 -7.54 0.19 3.17
N ILE A 257 -6.82 -0.93 3.32
CA ILE A 257 -5.37 -1.00 3.21
C ILE A 257 -5.00 -1.07 1.73
N LYS A 258 -4.12 -0.19 1.25
CA LYS A 258 -3.71 -0.20 -0.17
C LYS A 258 -2.92 -1.47 -0.50
N ASN A 259 -3.13 -2.01 -1.71
CA ASN A 259 -2.43 -3.22 -2.17
C ASN A 259 -0.90 -3.05 -2.24
N ASP A 260 -0.40 -1.84 -2.51
CA ASP A 260 1.04 -1.58 -2.56
C ASP A 260 1.70 -1.70 -1.19
N PHE A 261 0.99 -1.33 -0.12
CA PHE A 261 1.45 -1.55 1.26
C PHE A 261 1.54 -3.05 1.57
N ILE A 262 0.55 -3.84 1.16
CA ILE A 262 0.57 -5.30 1.36
C ILE A 262 1.77 -5.92 0.64
N LYS A 263 2.02 -5.52 -0.62
CA LYS A 263 3.18 -5.99 -1.39
C LYS A 263 4.49 -5.61 -0.69
N SER A 264 4.59 -4.41 -0.14
CA SER A 264 5.75 -3.94 0.62
C SER A 264 6.00 -4.79 1.87
N VAL A 265 4.98 -5.00 2.70
CA VAL A 265 5.08 -5.80 3.93
C VAL A 265 5.38 -7.27 3.61
N CYS A 266 4.76 -7.80 2.57
CA CYS A 266 4.90 -9.19 2.14
C CYS A 266 6.09 -9.42 1.18
N HIS A 267 6.97 -8.44 1.01
CA HIS A 267 8.11 -8.56 0.11
C HIS A 267 9.01 -9.76 0.49
N GLY A 268 9.37 -9.84 1.77
CA GLY A 268 10.13 -10.95 2.34
C GLY A 268 9.41 -11.56 3.53
N LYS A 269 9.77 -12.81 3.87
CA LYS A 269 9.30 -13.44 5.12
C LYS A 269 9.75 -12.65 6.35
N HIS A 270 10.93 -12.05 6.30
CA HIS A 270 11.49 -11.25 7.39
C HIS A 270 10.78 -9.90 7.55
N THR A 271 10.43 -9.20 6.45
CA THR A 271 9.63 -7.95 6.51
C THR A 271 8.23 -8.22 7.05
N TYR A 272 7.60 -9.32 6.61
CA TYR A 272 6.30 -9.73 7.11
C TYR A 272 6.37 -10.05 8.61
N LEU A 273 7.36 -10.83 9.04
CA LEU A 273 7.55 -11.18 10.45
C LEU A 273 7.75 -9.91 11.29
N TYR A 274 8.63 -9.01 10.86
CA TYR A 274 8.89 -7.74 11.54
C TYR A 274 7.62 -6.89 11.69
N ALA A 275 6.84 -6.75 10.61
CA ALA A 275 5.59 -6.01 10.62
C ALA A 275 4.58 -6.62 11.60
N GLN A 276 4.41 -7.95 11.60
CA GLN A 276 3.51 -8.64 12.51
C GLN A 276 3.95 -8.53 13.98
N CYS A 277 5.26 -8.64 14.26
CA CYS A 277 5.81 -8.43 15.59
C CYS A 277 5.56 -7.00 16.08
N MET A 278 5.80 -5.99 15.23
CA MET A 278 5.55 -4.59 15.57
C MET A 278 4.07 -4.32 15.86
N LEU A 279 3.16 -4.82 15.01
CA LEU A 279 1.72 -4.66 15.23
C LEU A 279 1.27 -5.34 16.52
N ASN A 280 1.78 -6.53 16.82
CA ASN A 280 1.46 -7.26 18.04
C ASN A 280 1.98 -6.52 19.29
N GLU A 281 3.22 -6.02 19.27
CA GLU A 281 3.80 -5.29 20.39
C GLU A 281 3.02 -4.01 20.69
N ILE A 282 2.69 -3.22 19.66
CA ILE A 282 1.87 -2.02 19.83
C ILE A 282 0.46 -2.39 20.34
N SER A 283 -0.13 -3.47 19.82
CA SER A 283 -1.44 -3.98 20.26
C SER A 283 -1.44 -4.34 21.75
N MET A 284 -0.36 -4.96 22.25
CA MET A 284 -0.17 -5.28 23.67
C MET A 284 0.03 -4.03 24.52
N LEU A 285 0.83 -3.06 24.05
CA LEU A 285 1.03 -1.79 24.77
C LEU A 285 -0.26 -0.98 24.90
N LEU A 286 -1.10 -0.94 23.86
CA LEU A 286 -2.40 -0.28 23.92
C LEU A 286 -3.34 -0.97 24.93
N GLU A 287 -3.34 -2.31 24.95
CA GLU A 287 -4.15 -3.08 25.89
C GLU A 287 -3.74 -2.80 27.36
N GLN A 288 -2.44 -2.75 27.65
CA GLN A 288 -1.93 -2.37 28.97
C GLN A 288 -2.34 -0.95 29.40
N GLN A 289 -2.53 -0.05 28.45
CA GLN A 289 -3.01 1.32 28.69
C GLN A 289 -4.54 1.43 28.71
N GLY A 290 -5.27 0.32 28.56
CA GLY A 290 -6.73 0.32 28.48
C GLY A 290 -7.29 0.95 27.20
N LEU A 291 -6.46 1.08 26.16
CA LEU A 291 -6.83 1.62 24.86
C LEU A 291 -7.26 0.49 23.90
N SER A 292 -8.14 0.81 22.95
CA SER A 292 -8.59 -0.16 21.96
C SER A 292 -7.47 -0.53 20.98
N ASN A 293 -7.19 -1.83 20.88
CA ASN A 293 -6.23 -2.41 19.93
C ASN A 293 -6.90 -3.08 18.72
N ALA A 294 -8.23 -2.95 18.59
CA ALA A 294 -9.02 -3.64 17.57
C ALA A 294 -8.57 -3.31 16.13
N CYS A 295 -8.21 -2.05 15.88
CA CYS A 295 -7.72 -1.58 14.58
C CYS A 295 -6.41 -2.28 14.15
N LEU A 296 -5.44 -2.41 15.06
CA LEU A 296 -4.16 -3.08 14.78
C LEU A 296 -4.36 -4.59 14.60
N ASN A 297 -5.22 -5.20 15.41
CA ASN A 297 -5.54 -6.62 15.27
C ASN A 297 -6.24 -6.89 13.94
N TRP A 298 -7.17 -6.03 13.52
CA TRP A 298 -7.78 -6.08 12.19
C TRP A 298 -6.72 -5.92 11.09
N MET A 299 -5.83 -4.92 11.19
CA MET A 299 -4.76 -4.69 10.21
C MET A 299 -3.84 -5.90 10.08
N SER A 300 -3.42 -6.50 11.20
CA SER A 300 -2.61 -7.72 11.23
C SER A 300 -3.31 -8.89 10.51
N GLN A 301 -4.61 -9.08 10.76
CA GLN A 301 -5.43 -10.11 10.11
C GLN A 301 -5.63 -9.84 8.62
N GLU A 302 -5.86 -8.59 8.23
CA GLU A 302 -6.05 -8.19 6.83
C GLU A 302 -4.76 -8.38 6.03
N ILE A 303 -3.61 -7.99 6.59
CA ILE A 303 -2.28 -8.26 6.00
C ILE A 303 -2.11 -9.76 5.79
N SER A 304 -2.42 -10.58 6.79
CA SER A 304 -2.28 -12.03 6.69
C SER A 304 -3.21 -12.64 5.64
N THR A 305 -4.46 -12.20 5.61
CA THR A 305 -5.46 -12.66 4.64
C THR A 305 -5.03 -12.33 3.20
N ARG A 306 -4.54 -11.10 2.96
CA ARG A 306 -4.08 -10.69 1.64
C ARG A 306 -2.75 -11.34 1.25
N ALA A 307 -1.82 -11.54 2.18
CA ALA A 307 -0.59 -12.29 1.95
C ALA A 307 -0.88 -13.73 1.49
N SER A 308 -1.86 -14.40 2.12
CA SER A 308 -2.29 -15.75 1.71
C SER A 308 -2.96 -15.77 0.33
N LYS A 309 -3.69 -14.71 -0.04
CA LYS A 309 -4.26 -14.54 -1.39
C LYS A 309 -3.17 -14.32 -2.45
N LEU A 310 -2.06 -13.68 -2.10
CA LEU A 310 -0.87 -13.55 -2.96
C LEU A 310 -0.06 -14.86 -3.08
N GLY A 311 -0.46 -15.92 -2.37
CA GLY A 311 0.19 -17.23 -2.45
C GLY A 311 1.36 -17.42 -1.48
N HIS A 312 1.58 -16.50 -0.55
CA HIS A 312 2.61 -16.68 0.49
C HIS A 312 2.14 -17.67 1.56
N ASP A 313 3.01 -18.63 1.88
CA ASP A 313 2.84 -19.49 3.05
C ASP A 313 3.31 -18.77 4.32
N ILE A 314 2.37 -18.13 4.99
CA ILE A 314 2.56 -17.33 6.21
C ILE A 314 2.02 -18.03 7.47
N TRP A 315 1.26 -19.12 7.31
CA TRP A 315 0.49 -19.71 8.40
C TRP A 315 1.32 -20.23 9.57
N PRO A 316 2.53 -20.80 9.36
CA PRO A 316 3.42 -21.13 10.46
C PRO A 316 3.75 -19.92 11.33
N LEU A 317 4.04 -18.76 10.71
CA LEU A 317 4.37 -17.53 11.41
C LEU A 317 3.16 -16.96 12.16
N VAL A 318 1.99 -16.95 11.53
CA VAL A 318 0.73 -16.49 12.16
C VAL A 318 0.42 -17.34 13.40
N LEU A 319 0.44 -18.66 13.27
CA LEU A 319 0.10 -19.57 14.36
C LEU A 319 1.11 -19.49 15.52
N LEU A 320 2.41 -19.35 15.21
CA LEU A 320 3.44 -19.13 16.22
C LEU A 320 3.27 -17.78 16.92
N GLY A 321 3.00 -16.71 16.17
CA GLY A 321 2.73 -15.37 16.72
C GLY A 321 1.50 -15.34 17.64
N MET A 322 0.47 -16.13 17.33
CA MET A 322 -0.68 -16.31 18.23
C MET A 322 -0.35 -17.11 19.50
N GLY A 323 0.79 -17.81 19.53
CA GLY A 323 1.23 -18.68 20.62
C GLY A 323 0.74 -20.12 20.52
N ALA A 324 0.20 -20.55 19.37
CA ALA A 324 -0.34 -21.90 19.19
C ALA A 324 0.72 -23.00 19.35
N GLY A 325 2.01 -22.66 19.27
CA GLY A 325 3.13 -23.58 19.55
C GLY A 325 3.08 -24.21 20.95
N LYS A 326 2.42 -23.57 21.93
CA LYS A 326 2.16 -24.14 23.28
C LYS A 326 1.21 -25.35 23.24
N HIS A 327 0.46 -25.53 22.16
CA HIS A 327 -0.48 -26.63 21.95
C HIS A 327 -0.18 -27.37 20.62
N PRO A 328 0.87 -28.24 20.57
CA PRO A 328 1.38 -28.79 19.32
C PRO A 328 0.35 -29.51 18.45
N ARG A 329 -0.59 -30.24 19.06
CA ARG A 329 -1.66 -30.95 18.32
C ARG A 329 -2.64 -29.99 17.64
N VAL A 330 -2.95 -28.87 18.30
CA VAL A 330 -3.85 -27.83 17.77
C VAL A 330 -3.12 -27.06 16.66
N TYR A 331 -1.86 -26.70 16.89
CA TYR A 331 -0.99 -26.08 15.89
C TYR A 331 -0.93 -26.91 14.59
N LEU A 332 -0.59 -28.20 14.68
CA LEU A 332 -0.45 -29.06 13.50
C LEU A 332 -1.78 -29.24 12.75
N ALA A 333 -2.89 -29.41 13.49
CA ALA A 333 -4.21 -29.53 12.89
C ALA A 333 -4.62 -28.23 12.17
N LEU A 334 -4.47 -27.07 12.82
CA LEU A 334 -4.78 -25.79 12.20
C LEU A 334 -3.91 -25.52 10.98
N MET A 335 -2.59 -25.72 11.10
CA MET A 335 -1.62 -25.52 10.00
C MET A 335 -2.03 -26.34 8.76
N SER A 336 -2.29 -27.65 8.95
CA SER A 336 -2.75 -28.55 7.87
C SER A 336 -4.03 -28.04 7.20
N LEU A 337 -5.01 -27.53 7.97
CA LEU A 337 -6.29 -27.06 7.45
C LEU A 337 -6.16 -25.74 6.67
N VAL A 338 -5.42 -24.76 7.20
CA VAL A 338 -5.29 -23.42 6.58
C VAL A 338 -4.32 -23.41 5.40
N GLU A 339 -3.23 -24.18 5.47
CA GLU A 339 -2.24 -24.30 4.39
C GLU A 339 -2.84 -24.99 3.17
N LYS A 340 -3.55 -26.12 3.38
CA LYS A 340 -4.22 -26.86 2.30
C LYS A 340 -5.53 -26.24 1.85
N LYS A 341 -5.99 -25.17 2.50
CA LYS A 341 -7.28 -24.50 2.24
C LYS A 341 -8.45 -25.49 2.16
N SER A 342 -8.44 -26.53 3.00
CA SER A 342 -9.42 -27.62 2.96
C SER A 342 -9.63 -28.25 4.32
N LEU A 343 -10.88 -28.66 4.59
CA LEU A 343 -11.23 -29.30 5.86
C LEU A 343 -11.17 -30.82 5.72
N ASN A 344 -10.38 -31.47 6.56
CA ASN A 344 -10.38 -32.92 6.67
C ASN A 344 -10.96 -33.39 8.03
N PRO A 345 -11.71 -34.51 8.07
CA PRO A 345 -12.37 -34.96 9.30
C PRO A 345 -11.44 -35.34 10.45
N GLY A 346 -10.19 -35.71 10.13
CA GLY A 346 -9.16 -36.09 11.10
C GLY A 346 -8.74 -34.89 11.96
N ASP A 347 -8.26 -33.84 11.31
CA ASP A 347 -7.83 -32.60 11.97
C ASP A 347 -9.00 -31.91 12.69
N ILE A 348 -10.20 -31.91 12.11
CA ILE A 348 -11.41 -31.42 12.79
C ILE A 348 -11.71 -32.21 14.06
N THR A 349 -11.51 -33.54 14.05
CA THR A 349 -11.70 -34.36 15.24
C THR A 349 -10.64 -34.06 16.30
N VAL A 350 -9.40 -33.77 15.91
CA VAL A 350 -8.34 -33.34 16.84
C VAL A 350 -8.72 -32.02 17.51
N LEU A 351 -9.14 -31.02 16.73
CA LEU A 351 -9.59 -29.73 17.27
C LEU A 351 -10.81 -29.89 18.18
N TYR A 352 -11.83 -30.62 17.74
CA TYR A 352 -13.02 -30.88 18.54
C TYR A 352 -12.67 -31.48 19.91
N LYS A 353 -11.81 -32.50 19.94
CA LYS A 353 -11.35 -33.11 21.20
C LYS A 353 -10.59 -32.12 22.08
N ALA A 354 -9.74 -31.28 21.49
CA ALA A 354 -8.98 -30.27 22.23
C ALA A 354 -9.87 -29.19 22.85
N TYR A 355 -10.96 -28.80 22.20
CA TYR A 355 -11.87 -27.75 22.68
C TYR A 355 -13.07 -28.26 23.50
N SER A 356 -13.22 -29.57 23.63
CA SER A 356 -14.30 -30.18 24.44
C SER A 356 -13.88 -30.53 25.88
N VAL A 357 -12.63 -30.25 26.27
CA VAL A 357 -12.13 -30.49 27.62
C VAL A 357 -12.45 -29.32 28.56
N ALA A 358 -12.28 -29.52 29.87
CA ALA A 358 -12.56 -28.48 30.88
C ALA A 358 -11.65 -27.25 30.76
N ASP A 359 -10.39 -27.46 30.37
CA ASP A 359 -9.40 -26.40 30.12
C ASP A 359 -8.97 -26.40 28.64
N PRO A 360 -9.79 -25.84 27.73
CA PRO A 360 -9.54 -25.89 26.30
C PRO A 360 -8.42 -24.93 25.90
N PRO A 361 -7.76 -25.08 24.73
CA PRO A 361 -6.82 -24.08 24.24
C PRO A 361 -7.48 -22.69 24.06
N PRO A 362 -6.70 -21.60 23.99
CA PRO A 362 -7.21 -20.26 23.69
C PRO A 362 -8.16 -20.22 22.49
N ALA A 363 -9.32 -19.58 22.66
CA ALA A 363 -10.35 -19.45 21.62
C ALA A 363 -9.84 -18.72 20.38
N LYS A 364 -8.87 -17.80 20.56
CA LYS A 364 -8.25 -17.05 19.46
C LYS A 364 -7.67 -17.94 18.36
N TYR A 365 -7.22 -19.17 18.66
CA TYR A 365 -6.69 -20.07 17.61
C TYR A 365 -7.76 -20.55 16.63
N LEU A 366 -9.03 -20.62 17.04
CA LEU A 366 -10.15 -20.94 16.14
C LEU A 366 -10.69 -19.71 15.41
N ARG A 367 -10.27 -18.49 15.81
CA ARG A 367 -10.74 -17.21 15.24
C ARG A 367 -9.88 -16.73 14.09
N ILE A 368 -9.16 -17.63 13.42
CA ILE A 368 -8.39 -17.31 12.22
C ILE A 368 -9.39 -17.14 11.08
N PRO A 369 -9.46 -15.96 10.40
CA PRO A 369 -10.45 -15.72 9.34
C PRO A 369 -10.47 -16.80 8.26
N ALA A 370 -9.29 -17.24 7.81
CA ALA A 370 -9.18 -18.32 6.82
C ALA A 370 -9.78 -19.65 7.30
N PHE A 371 -9.64 -20.00 8.59
CA PHE A 371 -10.25 -21.22 9.13
C PHE A 371 -11.77 -21.08 9.27
N LEU A 372 -12.24 -19.91 9.74
CA LEU A 372 -13.67 -19.62 9.81
C LEU A 372 -14.33 -19.64 8.44
N ASP A 373 -13.69 -19.08 7.41
CA ASP A 373 -14.19 -19.12 6.03
C ASP A 373 -14.31 -20.56 5.51
N LEU A 374 -13.34 -21.44 5.83
CA LEU A 374 -13.44 -22.86 5.48
C LEU A 374 -14.65 -23.53 6.17
N LEU A 375 -14.89 -23.23 7.43
CA LEU A 375 -16.06 -23.73 8.16
C LEU A 375 -17.37 -23.16 7.60
N VAL A 376 -17.40 -21.87 7.23
CA VAL A 376 -18.57 -21.25 6.58
C VAL A 376 -18.87 -21.94 5.26
N ASN A 377 -17.86 -22.14 4.41
CA ASN A 377 -18.02 -22.85 3.14
C ASN A 377 -18.57 -24.27 3.37
N ALA A 378 -18.01 -25.01 4.32
CA ALA A 378 -18.46 -26.37 4.59
C ALA A 378 -19.86 -26.44 5.20
N LEU A 379 -20.29 -25.45 5.99
CA LEU A 379 -21.57 -25.47 6.69
C LEU A 379 -22.70 -24.75 5.94
N PHE A 380 -22.43 -23.77 5.10
CA PHE A 380 -23.49 -22.96 4.49
C PHE A 380 -23.55 -23.09 2.96
N GLN A 381 -22.57 -23.75 2.34
CA GLN A 381 -22.64 -24.05 0.91
C GLN A 381 -23.50 -25.31 0.66
N PRO A 382 -24.58 -25.21 -0.12
CA PRO A 382 -25.37 -26.36 -0.56
C PRO A 382 -24.51 -27.38 -1.32
N GLY A 383 -24.78 -28.67 -1.13
CA GLY A 383 -24.04 -29.76 -1.79
C GLY A 383 -22.69 -30.11 -1.13
N SER A 384 -22.30 -29.43 -0.06
CA SER A 384 -21.16 -29.83 0.77
C SER A 384 -21.41 -31.18 1.45
N THR A 385 -20.56 -32.16 1.19
CA THR A 385 -20.72 -33.53 1.70
C THR A 385 -19.97 -33.73 3.02
N ILE A 386 -20.49 -33.14 4.10
CA ILE A 386 -20.00 -33.48 5.45
C ILE A 386 -20.66 -34.78 5.89
N SER A 387 -19.84 -35.78 6.25
CA SER A 387 -20.35 -37.03 6.85
C SER A 387 -21.16 -36.75 8.12
N ALA A 388 -22.27 -37.45 8.29
CA ALA A 388 -23.18 -37.30 9.43
C ALA A 388 -22.46 -37.46 10.78
N ASP A 389 -21.46 -38.34 10.86
CA ASP A 389 -20.68 -38.59 12.09
C ASP A 389 -19.75 -37.45 12.48
N HIS A 390 -19.37 -36.62 11.51
CA HIS A 390 -18.44 -35.52 11.72
C HIS A 390 -19.14 -34.17 11.83
N LYS A 391 -20.32 -34.02 11.22
CA LYS A 391 -21.10 -32.77 11.22
C LYS A 391 -21.26 -32.10 12.60
N PRO A 392 -21.59 -32.80 13.70
CA PRO A 392 -21.68 -32.18 15.03
C PRO A 392 -20.38 -31.50 15.48
N LYS A 393 -19.22 -32.00 15.03
CA LYS A 393 -17.90 -31.45 15.39
C LYS A 393 -17.64 -30.12 14.69
N TYR A 394 -18.02 -29.99 13.41
CA TYR A 394 -17.88 -28.75 12.64
C TYR A 394 -18.77 -27.65 13.23
N LEU A 395 -20.03 -28.00 13.52
CA LEU A 395 -21.00 -27.12 14.16
C LEU A 395 -20.51 -26.64 15.54
N PHE A 396 -19.99 -27.56 16.35
CA PHE A 396 -19.41 -27.21 17.65
C PHE A 396 -18.22 -26.27 17.54
N LEU A 397 -17.26 -26.55 16.65
CA LEU A 397 -16.08 -25.69 16.49
C LEU A 397 -16.47 -24.29 16.02
N MET A 398 -17.43 -24.18 15.10
CA MET A 398 -17.95 -22.89 14.67
C MET A 398 -18.63 -22.15 15.83
N ALA A 399 -19.54 -22.81 16.55
CA ALA A 399 -20.24 -22.22 17.68
C ALA A 399 -19.26 -21.77 18.78
N TYR A 400 -18.28 -22.62 19.12
CA TYR A 400 -17.26 -22.30 20.11
C TYR A 400 -16.44 -21.07 19.69
N ALA A 401 -15.95 -21.05 18.45
CA ALA A 401 -15.12 -19.95 17.95
C ALA A 401 -15.80 -18.58 18.07
N VAL A 402 -17.11 -18.52 17.80
CA VAL A 402 -17.86 -17.26 17.73
C VAL A 402 -18.59 -16.87 19.01
N SER A 403 -18.67 -17.75 20.02
CA SER A 403 -19.44 -17.46 21.24
C SER A 403 -18.77 -17.83 22.56
N ALA A 404 -17.65 -18.57 22.56
CA ALA A 404 -16.87 -18.74 23.79
C ALA A 404 -16.22 -17.40 24.17
N TYR A 405 -16.32 -17.00 25.43
CA TYR A 405 -15.68 -15.78 25.94
C TYR A 405 -14.57 -16.16 26.93
N GLU A 406 -13.44 -15.47 26.86
CA GLU A 406 -12.29 -15.72 27.72
C GLU A 406 -11.91 -14.43 28.42
N GLN A 407 -11.70 -14.50 29.73
CA GLN A 407 -11.16 -13.39 30.50
C GLN A 407 -9.66 -13.59 30.70
N TRP A 408 -8.90 -12.56 30.34
CA TRP A 408 -7.44 -12.56 30.41
C TRP A 408 -6.97 -11.40 31.29
N GLU A 409 -6.03 -11.67 32.18
CA GLU A 409 -5.35 -10.66 33.01
C GLU A 409 -3.85 -10.92 32.97
N GLU A 410 -3.06 -9.90 32.64
CA GLU A 410 -1.59 -9.97 32.50
C GLU A 410 -1.08 -11.15 31.63
N GLY A 411 -1.85 -11.54 30.60
CA GLY A 411 -1.51 -12.65 29.70
C GLY A 411 -1.80 -14.04 30.26
N ILE A 412 -2.44 -14.13 31.42
CA ILE A 412 -2.93 -15.37 32.04
C ILE A 412 -4.44 -15.45 31.83
N ARG A 413 -4.94 -16.62 31.41
CA ARG A 413 -6.39 -16.84 31.25
C ARG A 413 -7.01 -17.20 32.59
N GLU A 414 -7.86 -16.33 33.11
CA GLU A 414 -8.53 -16.54 34.40
C GLU A 414 -9.74 -17.47 34.28
N SER A 415 -10.56 -17.25 33.25
CA SER A 415 -11.82 -17.97 33.09
C SER A 415 -12.25 -18.11 31.63
N VAL A 416 -13.08 -19.13 31.38
CA VAL A 416 -13.69 -19.43 30.08
C VAL A 416 -15.19 -19.59 30.27
N PHE A 417 -15.96 -18.79 29.54
CA PHE A 417 -17.41 -18.79 29.56
C PHE A 417 -17.94 -19.44 28.27
N THR A 418 -18.71 -20.51 28.41
CA THR A 418 -19.26 -21.29 27.29
C THR A 418 -20.79 -21.37 27.30
N GLU A 419 -21.46 -20.48 28.02
CA GLU A 419 -22.91 -20.52 28.24
C GLU A 419 -23.71 -20.33 26.93
N GLU A 420 -23.26 -19.41 26.07
CA GLU A 420 -23.90 -19.10 24.79
C GLU A 420 -23.62 -20.14 23.70
N VAL A 421 -22.56 -20.95 23.85
CA VAL A 421 -22.13 -21.93 22.84
C VAL A 421 -23.26 -22.87 22.46
N LYS A 422 -24.06 -23.33 23.43
CA LYS A 422 -25.20 -24.23 23.17
C LYS A 422 -26.32 -23.56 22.38
N GLN A 423 -26.60 -22.28 22.63
CA GLN A 423 -27.67 -21.55 21.94
C GLN A 423 -27.23 -21.20 20.51
N THR A 424 -25.99 -20.76 20.34
CA THR A 424 -25.37 -20.49 19.05
C THR A 424 -25.30 -21.75 18.19
N LEU A 425 -24.89 -22.88 18.77
CA LEU A 425 -24.85 -24.17 18.07
C LEU A 425 -26.22 -24.57 17.52
N LYS A 426 -27.29 -24.43 18.31
CA LYS A 426 -28.66 -24.69 17.87
C LYS A 426 -29.08 -23.77 16.73
N ALA A 427 -28.74 -22.48 16.79
CA ALA A 427 -29.04 -21.54 15.72
C ALA A 427 -28.32 -21.93 14.42
N ILE A 428 -27.04 -22.32 14.51
CA ILE A 428 -26.26 -22.79 13.35
C ILE A 428 -26.88 -24.06 12.78
N GLU A 429 -27.28 -25.03 13.62
CA GLU A 429 -27.93 -26.27 13.18
C GLU A 429 -29.23 -26.02 12.40
N VAL A 430 -30.07 -25.12 12.90
CA VAL A 430 -31.35 -24.75 12.26
C VAL A 430 -31.09 -24.17 10.87
N VAL A 431 -30.21 -23.18 10.76
CA VAL A 431 -29.96 -22.50 9.48
C VAL A 431 -29.15 -23.37 8.52
N HIS A 432 -28.18 -24.14 9.01
CA HIS A 432 -27.45 -25.12 8.19
C HIS A 432 -28.40 -26.10 7.50
N ARG A 433 -29.42 -26.61 8.21
CA ARG A 433 -30.43 -27.50 7.62
C ARG A 433 -31.19 -26.83 6.46
N ILE A 434 -31.54 -25.56 6.62
CA ILE A 434 -32.24 -24.78 5.59
C ILE A 434 -31.32 -24.57 4.37
N CYS A 435 -30.08 -24.13 4.60
CA CYS A 435 -29.09 -23.89 3.55
C CYS A 435 -28.62 -25.17 2.83
N SER A 436 -28.76 -26.34 3.45
CA SER A 436 -28.35 -27.62 2.85
C SER A 436 -29.34 -28.17 1.82
N ASN A 437 -30.56 -27.62 1.75
CA ASN A 437 -31.57 -28.05 0.79
C ASN A 437 -31.20 -27.65 -0.65
N ASP A 438 -31.75 -28.35 -1.64
CA ASP A 438 -31.53 -28.01 -3.04
C ASP A 438 -32.02 -26.59 -3.35
N VAL A 439 -31.22 -25.83 -4.11
CA VAL A 439 -31.42 -24.40 -4.37
C VAL A 439 -32.78 -24.15 -5.02
N GLY A 440 -33.26 -25.04 -5.90
CA GLY A 440 -34.54 -24.90 -6.59
C GLY A 440 -35.78 -25.30 -5.76
N SER A 441 -35.60 -26.08 -4.69
CA SER A 441 -36.70 -26.47 -3.79
C SER A 441 -37.04 -25.39 -2.76
N SER A 442 -36.24 -24.31 -2.74
CA SER A 442 -36.11 -23.42 -1.60
C SER A 442 -37.19 -22.32 -1.55
N THR A 443 -37.71 -21.78 -2.66
CA THR A 443 -38.55 -20.57 -2.58
C THR A 443 -39.87 -20.74 -1.80
N MET A 444 -40.58 -21.88 -1.94
CA MET A 444 -41.81 -22.13 -1.15
C MET A 444 -41.52 -22.61 0.27
N GLN A 445 -40.45 -23.38 0.49
CA GLN A 445 -40.07 -23.89 1.82
C GLN A 445 -39.42 -22.82 2.70
N LEU A 446 -38.64 -21.92 2.10
CA LEU A 446 -37.99 -20.79 2.79
C LEU A 446 -39.02 -19.83 3.40
N THR A 447 -40.16 -19.62 2.74
CA THR A 447 -41.25 -18.80 3.27
C THR A 447 -41.82 -19.39 4.58
N ALA A 448 -41.91 -20.71 4.70
CA ALA A 448 -42.36 -21.37 5.92
C ALA A 448 -41.33 -21.25 7.06
N ASP A 449 -40.03 -21.30 6.72
CA ASP A 449 -38.92 -21.19 7.68
C ASP A 449 -38.50 -19.74 7.98
N PHE A 450 -39.13 -18.73 7.36
CA PHE A 450 -38.77 -17.32 7.47
C PHE A 450 -38.66 -16.82 8.92
N SER A 451 -39.65 -17.15 9.74
CA SER A 451 -39.66 -16.73 11.15
C SER A 451 -38.48 -17.31 11.94
N LEU A 452 -38.05 -18.53 11.63
CA LEU A 452 -36.90 -19.18 12.25
C LEU A 452 -35.59 -18.53 11.79
N ILE A 453 -35.48 -18.21 10.50
CA ILE A 453 -34.32 -17.53 9.94
C ILE A 453 -34.16 -16.15 10.60
N TYR A 454 -35.23 -15.35 10.68
CA TYR A 454 -35.21 -14.03 11.31
C TYR A 454 -34.77 -14.08 12.77
N GLN A 455 -35.28 -15.05 13.53
CA GLN A 455 -34.84 -15.25 14.93
C GLN A 455 -33.35 -15.62 15.03
N CYS A 456 -32.79 -16.31 14.04
CA CYS A 456 -31.40 -16.72 14.02
C CYS A 456 -30.45 -15.64 13.43
N ILE A 457 -30.94 -14.75 12.56
CA ILE A 457 -30.14 -13.67 11.96
C ILE A 457 -29.49 -12.79 13.03
N ARG A 458 -30.08 -12.64 14.22
CA ARG A 458 -29.45 -11.91 15.34
C ARG A 458 -28.04 -12.39 15.72
N TYR A 459 -27.66 -13.63 15.38
CA TYR A 459 -26.32 -14.14 15.59
C TYR A 459 -25.43 -13.79 14.37
N PRO A 460 -24.33 -13.03 14.52
CA PRO A 460 -23.53 -12.56 13.38
C PRO A 460 -23.02 -13.67 12.46
N ILE A 461 -22.66 -14.83 13.01
CA ILE A 461 -22.19 -15.97 12.22
C ILE A 461 -23.25 -16.53 11.27
N ILE A 462 -24.52 -16.44 11.68
CA ILE A 462 -25.66 -16.87 10.86
C ILE A 462 -25.80 -15.93 9.67
N SER A 463 -25.71 -14.62 9.90
CA SER A 463 -25.71 -13.62 8.82
C SER A 463 -24.54 -13.82 7.85
N VAL A 464 -23.34 -14.09 8.36
CA VAL A 464 -22.17 -14.44 7.52
C VAL A 464 -22.44 -15.69 6.69
N GLY A 465 -23.01 -16.72 7.29
CA GLY A 465 -23.41 -17.96 6.61
C GLY A 465 -24.47 -17.73 5.55
N ILE A 466 -25.50 -16.92 5.84
CA ILE A 466 -26.57 -16.57 4.91
C ILE A 466 -26.02 -15.76 3.73
N ILE A 467 -25.17 -14.75 3.96
CA ILE A 467 -24.50 -14.00 2.87
C ILE A 467 -23.74 -14.96 1.94
N HIS A 468 -23.00 -15.91 2.51
CA HIS A 468 -22.27 -16.91 1.74
C HIS A 468 -23.21 -17.85 0.96
N TRP A 469 -24.29 -18.31 1.59
CA TRP A 469 -25.31 -19.13 0.97
C TRP A 469 -26.02 -18.40 -0.19
N ILE A 470 -26.38 -17.13 -0.01
CA ILE A 470 -26.96 -16.28 -1.07
C ILE A 470 -25.98 -16.21 -2.25
N LYS A 471 -24.70 -15.92 -2.00
CA LYS A 471 -23.68 -15.90 -3.06
C LYS A 471 -23.65 -17.19 -3.87
N TYR A 472 -23.79 -18.35 -3.22
CA TYR A 472 -23.88 -19.64 -3.91
C TYR A 472 -25.18 -19.81 -4.70
N CYS A 473 -26.32 -19.43 -4.13
CA CYS A 473 -27.63 -19.51 -4.81
C CYS A 473 -27.65 -18.74 -6.13
N PHE A 474 -26.90 -17.64 -6.21
CA PHE A 474 -26.79 -16.80 -7.41
C PHE A 474 -25.58 -17.13 -8.28
N SER A 475 -24.85 -18.22 -8.05
CA SER A 475 -23.75 -18.64 -8.93
C SER A 475 -24.25 -18.95 -10.35
N ASP A 476 -23.35 -18.94 -11.33
CA ASP A 476 -23.65 -19.18 -12.76
C ASP A 476 -24.47 -20.45 -13.01
N THR A 477 -24.28 -21.46 -12.14
CA THR A 477 -24.95 -22.75 -12.19
C THR A 477 -26.37 -22.76 -11.63
N HIS A 478 -26.75 -21.79 -10.79
CA HIS A 478 -27.96 -21.86 -9.97
C HIS A 478 -28.91 -20.66 -10.09
N TYR A 479 -28.42 -19.49 -10.52
CA TYR A 479 -29.24 -18.26 -10.50
C TYR A 479 -30.58 -18.42 -11.22
N HIS A 480 -30.63 -19.17 -12.33
CA HIS A 480 -31.85 -19.38 -13.13
C HIS A 480 -32.94 -20.15 -12.37
N LYS A 481 -32.59 -20.89 -11.31
CA LYS A 481 -33.55 -21.57 -10.42
C LYS A 481 -34.09 -20.66 -9.32
N VAL A 482 -33.39 -19.55 -9.06
CA VAL A 482 -33.65 -18.62 -7.95
C VAL A 482 -34.38 -17.38 -8.43
N ILE A 483 -33.95 -16.84 -9.57
CA ILE A 483 -34.57 -15.69 -10.22
C ILE A 483 -35.75 -16.19 -11.06
N THR A 484 -36.81 -16.61 -10.37
CA THR A 484 -38.08 -17.00 -11.00
C THR A 484 -39.07 -15.84 -11.06
N ASP A 485 -38.97 -14.91 -10.10
CA ASP A 485 -39.79 -13.70 -9.96
C ASP A 485 -38.90 -12.45 -9.79
N SER A 486 -39.50 -11.27 -9.84
CA SER A 486 -38.81 -9.98 -9.77
C SER A 486 -38.03 -9.72 -8.46
N SER A 487 -38.39 -10.39 -7.36
CA SER A 487 -37.73 -10.22 -6.07
C SER A 487 -37.43 -11.57 -5.39
N PRO A 488 -36.24 -12.15 -5.62
CA PRO A 488 -35.85 -13.37 -4.94
C PRO A 488 -35.73 -13.14 -3.42
N PHE A 489 -36.47 -13.95 -2.66
CA PHE A 489 -36.52 -13.88 -1.20
C PHE A 489 -35.15 -13.92 -0.52
N GLN A 490 -34.20 -14.64 -1.11
CA GLN A 490 -32.83 -14.76 -0.64
C GLN A 490 -32.17 -13.39 -0.48
N VAL A 491 -32.41 -12.46 -1.41
CA VAL A 491 -31.82 -11.11 -1.38
C VAL A 491 -32.52 -10.24 -0.32
N VAL A 492 -33.81 -10.44 -0.06
CA VAL A 492 -34.56 -9.71 0.99
C VAL A 492 -33.98 -9.97 2.37
N LEU A 493 -33.42 -11.15 2.63
CA LEU A 493 -32.75 -11.45 3.90
C LEU A 493 -31.56 -10.50 4.19
N LEU A 494 -30.98 -9.90 3.16
CA LEU A 494 -29.90 -8.91 3.32
C LEU A 494 -30.39 -7.66 4.06
N ASP A 495 -31.67 -7.30 3.95
CA ASP A 495 -32.23 -6.13 4.64
C ASP A 495 -32.24 -6.32 6.15
N GLU A 496 -32.58 -7.51 6.62
CA GLU A 496 -32.56 -7.86 8.04
C GLU A 496 -31.12 -7.94 8.55
N ILE A 497 -30.21 -8.50 7.76
CA ILE A 497 -28.78 -8.54 8.08
C ILE A 497 -28.22 -7.12 8.22
N ASN A 498 -28.53 -6.22 7.29
CA ASN A 498 -28.11 -4.82 7.34
C ASN A 498 -28.73 -4.07 8.52
N SER A 499 -29.94 -4.42 8.93
CA SER A 499 -30.60 -3.82 10.10
C SER A 499 -30.00 -4.31 11.42
N SER A 500 -29.56 -5.57 11.47
CA SER A 500 -29.02 -6.21 12.67
C SER A 500 -27.51 -6.02 12.86
N HIS A 501 -26.73 -5.93 11.78
CA HIS A 501 -25.26 -6.06 11.84
C HIS A 501 -24.51 -4.99 11.02
N PRO A 502 -24.20 -3.83 11.62
CA PRO A 502 -23.44 -2.77 10.95
C PRO A 502 -22.06 -3.22 10.41
N LEU A 503 -21.39 -4.13 11.12
CA LEU A 503 -20.07 -4.65 10.71
C LEU A 503 -20.12 -5.53 9.44
N LEU A 504 -21.32 -5.94 9.00
CA LEU A 504 -21.49 -6.73 7.78
C LEU A 504 -21.87 -5.89 6.57
N HIS A 505 -22.11 -4.58 6.73
CA HIS A 505 -22.53 -3.70 5.63
C HIS A 505 -21.56 -3.76 4.44
N SER A 506 -20.25 -3.66 4.67
CA SER A 506 -19.26 -3.75 3.60
C SER A 506 -19.37 -5.07 2.81
N ARG A 507 -19.50 -6.19 3.52
CA ARG A 507 -19.63 -7.52 2.93
C ARG A 507 -20.94 -7.69 2.14
N VAL A 508 -22.02 -7.09 2.60
CA VAL A 508 -23.31 -7.09 1.89
C VAL A 508 -23.23 -6.22 0.64
N LEU A 509 -22.64 -5.02 0.72
CA LEU A 509 -22.46 -4.17 -0.44
C LEU A 509 -21.61 -4.86 -1.52
N GLU A 510 -20.49 -5.50 -1.16
CA GLU A 510 -19.67 -6.24 -2.11
C GLU A 510 -20.43 -7.38 -2.80
N LEU A 511 -21.30 -8.09 -2.07
CA LEU A 511 -22.19 -9.08 -2.68
C LEU A 511 -23.18 -8.42 -3.64
N LEU A 512 -23.84 -7.32 -3.24
CA LEU A 512 -24.79 -6.61 -4.10
C LEU A 512 -24.13 -6.08 -5.39
N LYS A 513 -22.90 -5.55 -5.30
CA LYS A 513 -22.10 -5.15 -6.48
C LYS A 513 -21.83 -6.34 -7.39
N GLU A 514 -21.36 -7.47 -6.84
CA GLU A 514 -21.09 -8.69 -7.61
C GLU A 514 -22.34 -9.19 -8.34
N LEU A 515 -23.50 -9.15 -7.69
CA LEU A 515 -24.77 -9.57 -8.29
C LEU A 515 -25.28 -8.56 -9.34
N PHE A 516 -25.04 -7.27 -9.13
CA PHE A 516 -25.51 -6.21 -10.01
C PHE A 516 -24.72 -6.14 -11.32
N GLU A 517 -23.40 -6.29 -11.25
CA GLU A 517 -22.48 -6.24 -12.41
C GLU A 517 -22.43 -7.55 -13.20
N ARG A 518 -22.97 -8.64 -12.65
CA ARG A 518 -23.03 -9.93 -13.34
C ARG A 518 -23.98 -9.87 -14.53
N ASN A 519 -23.62 -10.59 -15.60
CA ASN A 519 -24.46 -10.82 -16.76
C ASN A 519 -25.30 -12.09 -16.57
N TYR A 520 -26.59 -12.03 -16.91
CA TYR A 520 -27.53 -13.15 -16.75
C TYR A 520 -28.07 -13.65 -18.09
N PRO A 521 -27.26 -14.36 -18.91
CA PRO A 521 -27.60 -14.67 -20.30
C PRO A 521 -28.81 -15.59 -20.50
N GLN A 522 -29.26 -16.29 -19.45
CA GLN A 522 -30.42 -17.18 -19.50
C GLN A 522 -31.72 -16.50 -19.06
N LEU A 523 -31.67 -15.25 -18.57
CA LEU A 523 -32.84 -14.49 -18.18
C LEU A 523 -33.36 -13.67 -19.34
N ASP A 524 -34.67 -13.44 -19.34
CA ASP A 524 -35.27 -12.42 -20.19
C ASP A 524 -34.80 -11.02 -19.73
N THR A 525 -34.63 -10.10 -20.69
CA THR A 525 -34.09 -8.76 -20.40
C THR A 525 -34.96 -7.98 -19.42
N LEU A 526 -36.29 -8.15 -19.45
CA LEU A 526 -37.19 -7.50 -18.51
C LEU A 526 -37.01 -8.05 -17.09
N ILE A 527 -36.88 -9.37 -16.95
CA ILE A 527 -36.64 -10.04 -15.65
C ILE A 527 -35.29 -9.61 -15.07
N GLU A 528 -34.25 -9.52 -15.91
CA GLU A 528 -32.94 -9.05 -15.47
C GLU A 528 -32.99 -7.59 -14.97
N ILE A 529 -33.68 -6.70 -15.69
CA ILE A 529 -33.84 -5.30 -15.28
C ILE A 529 -34.62 -5.20 -13.96
N GLU A 530 -35.72 -5.94 -13.81
CA GLU A 530 -36.50 -5.96 -12.57
C GLU A 530 -35.68 -6.52 -11.39
N PHE A 531 -34.87 -7.56 -11.62
CA PHE A 531 -33.97 -8.09 -10.61
C PHE A 531 -32.90 -7.07 -10.21
N LYS A 532 -32.26 -6.39 -11.16
CA LYS A 532 -31.27 -5.32 -10.88
C LYS A 532 -31.89 -4.14 -10.15
N LYS A 533 -33.15 -3.81 -10.45
CA LYS A 533 -33.93 -2.84 -9.69
C LYS A 533 -34.10 -3.28 -8.23
N THR A 534 -34.46 -4.55 -7.99
CA THR A 534 -34.53 -5.13 -6.64
C THR A 534 -33.18 -5.02 -5.90
N LEU A 535 -32.04 -5.21 -6.57
CA LEU A 535 -30.72 -5.04 -5.95
C LEU A 535 -30.46 -3.60 -5.52
N ILE A 536 -30.87 -2.62 -6.35
CA ILE A 536 -30.80 -1.20 -6.02
C ILE A 536 -31.65 -0.88 -4.78
N ASP A 537 -32.85 -1.45 -4.66
CA ASP A 537 -33.69 -1.28 -3.47
C ASP A 537 -32.98 -1.74 -2.19
N ARG A 538 -32.20 -2.83 -2.26
CA ARG A 538 -31.38 -3.29 -1.12
C ARG A 538 -30.23 -2.32 -0.81
N MET A 539 -29.61 -1.73 -1.82
CA MET A 539 -28.61 -0.68 -1.64
C MET A 539 -29.21 0.59 -1.01
N ILE A 540 -30.43 0.98 -1.39
CA ILE A 540 -31.18 2.08 -0.78
C ILE A 540 -31.50 1.76 0.68
N HIS A 541 -31.90 0.52 0.98
CA HIS A 541 -32.09 0.09 2.37
C HIS A 541 -30.79 0.17 3.18
N MET A 542 -29.63 -0.19 2.61
CA MET A 542 -28.34 0.03 3.27
C MET A 542 -28.08 1.51 3.60
N LEU A 543 -28.44 2.40 2.68
CA LEU A 543 -28.34 3.85 2.88
C LEU A 543 -29.22 4.29 4.06
N SER A 544 -30.46 3.78 4.16
CA SER A 544 -31.36 4.07 5.29
C SER A 544 -30.86 3.53 6.64
N ARG A 545 -29.96 2.52 6.61
CA ARG A 545 -29.26 1.98 7.80
C ARG A 545 -27.91 2.65 8.10
N GLY A 546 -27.57 3.74 7.42
CA GLY A 546 -26.40 4.57 7.72
C GLY A 546 -25.13 4.22 6.93
N TYR A 547 -25.16 3.24 6.01
CA TYR A 547 -24.02 2.90 5.16
C TYR A 547 -24.03 3.70 3.85
N ILE A 548 -24.01 5.02 3.97
CA ILE A 548 -24.38 5.95 2.90
C ILE A 548 -23.25 6.13 1.86
N LEU A 549 -22.09 6.63 2.29
CA LEU A 549 -21.03 7.08 1.38
C LEU A 549 -20.53 5.98 0.44
N PRO A 550 -20.27 4.73 0.90
CA PRO A 550 -19.82 3.67 0.00
C PRO A 550 -20.86 3.27 -1.05
N VAL A 551 -22.15 3.34 -0.70
CA VAL A 551 -23.25 3.05 -1.64
C VAL A 551 -23.35 4.14 -2.70
N VAL A 552 -23.41 5.42 -2.31
CA VAL A 552 -23.50 6.53 -3.26
C VAL A 552 -22.25 6.61 -4.14
N SER A 553 -21.07 6.37 -3.56
CA SER A 553 -19.82 6.28 -4.33
C SER A 553 -19.87 5.18 -5.39
N TYR A 554 -20.46 4.02 -5.07
CA TYR A 554 -20.61 2.95 -6.03
C TYR A 554 -21.59 3.31 -7.16
N ILE A 555 -22.73 3.92 -6.84
CA ILE A 555 -23.69 4.36 -7.87
C ILE A 555 -23.09 5.45 -8.78
N LYS A 556 -22.29 6.36 -8.20
CA LYS A 556 -21.52 7.34 -8.98
C LYS A 556 -20.54 6.64 -9.92
N ASP A 557 -19.81 5.63 -9.45
CA ASP A 557 -18.92 4.82 -10.29
C ASP A 557 -19.68 4.12 -11.43
N CYS A 558 -20.89 3.60 -11.17
CA CYS A 558 -21.74 3.01 -12.20
C CYS A 558 -22.14 4.03 -13.28
N MET A 559 -22.39 5.28 -12.90
CA MET A 559 -22.65 6.37 -13.83
C MET A 559 -21.38 6.74 -14.64
N ASP A 560 -20.27 7.01 -13.95
CA ASP A 560 -19.02 7.48 -14.56
C ASP A 560 -18.42 6.45 -15.53
N LYS A 561 -18.51 5.16 -15.19
CA LYS A 561 -17.98 4.04 -15.98
C LYS A 561 -19.03 3.41 -16.92
N GLN A 562 -20.26 3.92 -16.96
CA GLN A 562 -21.37 3.40 -17.76
C GLN A 562 -21.65 1.90 -17.50
N LEU A 563 -21.63 1.47 -16.24
CA LEU A 563 -21.86 0.07 -15.84
C LEU A 563 -23.35 -0.28 -15.70
N SER A 564 -24.24 0.70 -15.78
CA SER A 564 -25.68 0.54 -15.54
C SER A 564 -26.52 1.34 -16.52
N ASP A 565 -27.73 0.83 -16.78
CA ASP A 565 -28.76 1.58 -17.51
C ASP A 565 -29.20 2.84 -16.76
N VAL A 566 -29.48 3.90 -17.52
CA VAL A 566 -29.93 5.19 -17.00
C VAL A 566 -31.25 5.08 -16.22
N SER A 567 -32.13 4.14 -16.59
CA SER A 567 -33.40 3.89 -15.89
C SER A 567 -33.21 3.41 -14.46
N LEU A 568 -32.19 2.58 -14.21
CA LEU A 568 -31.85 2.05 -12.89
C LEU A 568 -31.21 3.13 -12.00
N LEU A 569 -30.31 3.94 -12.57
CA LEU A 569 -29.75 5.10 -11.87
C LEU A 569 -30.85 6.13 -11.53
N ARG A 570 -31.82 6.33 -12.43
CA ARG A 570 -32.97 7.19 -12.19
C ARG A 570 -33.83 6.66 -11.04
N HIS A 571 -34.10 5.35 -11.01
CA HIS A 571 -34.82 4.71 -9.90
C HIS A 571 -34.13 4.97 -8.56
N PHE A 572 -32.80 4.77 -8.50
CA PHE A 572 -32.03 5.09 -7.29
C PHE A 572 -32.19 6.55 -6.86
N VAL A 573 -32.08 7.50 -7.78
CA VAL A 573 -32.22 8.93 -7.45
C VAL A 573 -33.61 9.25 -6.90
N VAL A 574 -34.68 8.73 -7.51
CA VAL A 574 -36.06 8.97 -7.05
C VAL A 574 -36.23 8.49 -5.62
N GLU A 575 -35.93 7.23 -5.34
CA GLU A 575 -36.13 6.64 -4.02
C GLU A 575 -35.26 7.30 -2.93
N VAL A 576 -34.01 7.65 -3.27
CA VAL A 576 -33.12 8.31 -2.31
C VAL A 576 -33.60 9.73 -2.00
N LEU A 577 -34.00 10.50 -3.01
CA LEU A 577 -34.48 11.87 -2.79
C LEU A 577 -35.81 11.92 -2.04
N GLU A 578 -36.69 10.93 -2.24
CA GLU A 578 -37.94 10.80 -1.49
C GLU A 578 -37.72 10.50 0.00
N MET A 579 -36.64 9.79 0.36
CA MET A 579 -36.40 9.35 1.74
C MET A 579 -35.47 10.25 2.58
N ILE A 580 -34.74 11.19 1.96
CA ILE A 580 -33.78 12.06 2.66
C ILE A 580 -34.33 13.46 2.93
N ALA A 581 -33.77 14.13 3.92
CA ALA A 581 -34.09 15.51 4.25
C ALA A 581 -32.83 16.26 4.75
N PRO A 582 -32.78 17.60 4.66
CA PRO A 582 -31.66 18.39 5.18
C PRO A 582 -31.59 18.35 6.73
N PRO A 583 -30.41 18.66 7.32
CA PRO A 583 -29.17 19.11 6.67
C PRO A 583 -28.37 17.97 6.03
N TYR A 584 -27.76 18.26 4.88
CA TYR A 584 -26.91 17.31 4.15
C TYR A 584 -25.43 17.51 4.53
N SER A 585 -24.68 16.42 4.67
CA SER A 585 -23.24 16.51 4.89
C SER A 585 -22.50 16.87 3.60
N PRO A 586 -21.38 17.62 3.66
CA PRO A 586 -20.58 17.95 2.48
C PRO A 586 -20.12 16.72 1.70
N ASP A 587 -19.73 15.66 2.40
CA ASP A 587 -19.29 14.41 1.77
C ASP A 587 -20.41 13.76 0.95
N PHE A 588 -21.64 13.74 1.48
CA PHE A 588 -22.80 13.22 0.76
C PHE A 588 -23.13 14.09 -0.47
N ILE A 589 -23.14 15.42 -0.31
CA ILE A 589 -23.38 16.35 -1.43
C ILE A 589 -22.34 16.12 -2.52
N SER A 590 -21.06 15.99 -2.16
CA SER A 590 -19.96 15.82 -3.12
C SER A 590 -20.13 14.59 -4.03
N LEU A 591 -20.76 13.53 -3.50
CA LEU A 591 -20.99 12.27 -4.22
C LEU A 591 -22.35 12.27 -4.95
N MET A 592 -23.41 12.77 -4.31
CA MET A 592 -24.77 12.70 -4.85
C MET A 592 -25.05 13.80 -5.90
N LEU A 593 -24.48 14.99 -5.73
CA LEU A 593 -24.73 16.14 -6.62
C LEU A 593 -24.36 15.87 -8.09
N PRO A 594 -23.21 15.24 -8.42
CA PRO A 594 -22.90 14.86 -9.80
C PRO A 594 -23.95 13.95 -10.43
N ILE A 595 -24.49 12.99 -9.67
CA ILE A 595 -25.52 12.06 -10.14
C ILE A 595 -26.82 12.81 -10.45
N VAL A 596 -27.26 13.67 -9.52
CA VAL A 596 -28.51 14.45 -9.67
C VAL A 596 -28.39 15.53 -10.75
N LYS A 597 -27.21 16.09 -10.99
CA LYS A 597 -26.97 17.06 -12.07
C LYS A 597 -26.96 16.42 -13.45
N ASN A 598 -26.80 15.10 -13.55
CA ASN A 598 -26.82 14.41 -14.84
C ASN A 598 -28.23 14.46 -15.45
N LYS A 599 -28.33 15.10 -16.61
CA LYS A 599 -29.56 15.35 -17.34
C LYS A 599 -30.21 14.07 -17.87
N GLU A 600 -29.41 13.09 -18.32
CA GLU A 600 -29.95 11.82 -18.82
C GLU A 600 -30.73 11.06 -17.74
N ILE A 601 -30.27 11.19 -16.50
CA ILE A 601 -30.90 10.58 -15.32
C ILE A 601 -32.13 11.37 -14.89
N THR A 602 -32.02 12.70 -14.74
CA THR A 602 -33.03 13.49 -13.99
C THR A 602 -33.95 14.39 -14.84
N ASP A 603 -33.71 14.60 -16.13
CA ASP A 603 -34.50 15.55 -16.93
C ASP A 603 -35.99 15.19 -16.96
N THR A 604 -36.33 13.90 -16.99
CA THR A 604 -37.73 13.44 -16.98
C THR A 604 -38.41 13.55 -15.61
N LEU A 605 -37.65 13.83 -14.55
CA LEU A 605 -38.16 13.94 -13.17
C LEU A 605 -38.50 15.38 -12.78
N ARG A 606 -38.02 16.36 -13.54
CA ARG A 606 -38.18 17.78 -13.22
C ARG A 606 -39.54 18.29 -13.66
N THR A 607 -40.19 19.03 -12.78
CA THR A 607 -41.47 19.69 -13.03
C THR A 607 -41.25 21.16 -13.31
N SER A 608 -42.13 21.77 -14.13
CA SER A 608 -42.06 23.20 -14.43
C SER A 608 -42.37 24.09 -13.22
N SER A 609 -42.97 23.54 -12.16
CA SER A 609 -43.23 24.25 -10.88
C SER A 609 -42.00 24.32 -9.98
N GLY A 610 -40.98 23.48 -10.19
CA GLY A 610 -39.78 23.42 -9.36
C GLY A 610 -40.03 22.88 -7.94
N GLU A 611 -41.18 22.24 -7.71
CA GLU A 611 -41.54 21.61 -6.43
C GLU A 611 -41.09 20.15 -6.33
N ASP A 612 -40.51 19.57 -7.39
CA ASP A 612 -39.97 18.21 -7.37
C ASP A 612 -38.70 18.09 -6.51
N ASP A 613 -38.47 16.89 -5.98
CA ASP A 613 -37.37 16.62 -5.03
C ASP A 613 -35.99 16.87 -5.64
N VAL A 614 -35.83 16.70 -6.96
CA VAL A 614 -34.59 17.02 -7.69
C VAL A 614 -34.31 18.52 -7.64
N SER A 615 -35.30 19.34 -7.99
CA SER A 615 -35.18 20.80 -7.98
C SER A 615 -34.97 21.34 -6.56
N GLN A 616 -35.67 20.77 -5.57
CA GLN A 616 -35.47 21.10 -4.16
C GLN A 616 -34.05 20.75 -3.69
N PHE A 617 -33.55 19.55 -4.01
CA PHE A 617 -32.20 19.13 -3.64
C PHE A 617 -31.12 20.05 -4.23
N LEU A 618 -31.24 20.38 -5.53
CA LEU A 618 -30.29 21.27 -6.23
C LEU A 618 -30.28 22.68 -5.61
N SER A 619 -31.46 23.26 -5.37
CA SER A 619 -31.57 24.58 -4.74
C SER A 619 -30.93 24.63 -3.36
N ARG A 620 -31.05 23.54 -2.59
CA ARG A 620 -30.46 23.45 -1.25
C ARG A 620 -28.94 23.28 -1.28
N CYS A 621 -28.39 22.58 -2.27
CA CYS A 621 -26.95 22.43 -2.46
C CYS A 621 -26.27 23.70 -3.00
N GLU A 622 -27.01 24.62 -3.61
CA GLU A 622 -26.49 25.92 -4.07
C GLU A 622 -26.49 26.98 -2.96
N ASN A 623 -27.31 26.80 -1.91
CA ASN A 623 -27.52 27.76 -0.83
C ASN A 623 -26.81 27.39 0.50
N GLY A 624 -26.17 26.23 0.57
CA GLY A 624 -25.42 25.74 1.74
C GLY A 624 -24.01 25.34 1.32
#